data_AF-A0A838MTV4-F1
#
_entry.id   AF-A0A838MTV4-F1
#
_cell.length_a   1.000
_cell.length_b   1.000
_cell.length_c   1.000
_cell.angle_alpha   90.00
_cell.angle_beta   90.00
_cell.angle_gamma   90.00
#
_symmetry.space_group_name_H-M   'P 1'
#
loop_
_entity.id
_entity.type
_entity.pdbx_description
1 polymer ?
#
loop_
_entity_poly.entity_id
_entity_poly.type
_entity_poly.pdbx_seq_one_letter_code
_entity_poly.pdbx_strand_id
1 'polypeptide(L)'
;MNTATTKTRTITVAHSPDSDDAFMFYGLATNKLDTGGLRFTHVLEDIQTLNEKAMQDVYDVTAVSFHAYAYIADKYALLPHGASLGDNYGPIVVAHEQHTPDEISALKIAVPGTLTSAFLALRIFCPNFEYEVIP
;
A
#
# COMPACT_ATOMS: atom_id res chain seq x y z
N MET A 1 -43.84 12.88 -5.49
CA MET A 1 -42.47 13.34 -5.80
C MET A 1 -41.80 13.68 -4.48
N ASN A 2 -40.77 12.93 -4.09
CA ASN A 2 -40.01 13.19 -2.87
C ASN A 2 -38.53 13.21 -3.27
N THR A 3 -38.06 14.36 -3.76
CA THR A 3 -36.64 14.58 -4.07
C THR A 3 -35.91 14.83 -2.75
N ALA A 4 -35.61 13.75 -2.04
CA ALA A 4 -34.60 13.81 -0.98
C ALA A 4 -33.28 14.19 -1.66
N THR A 5 -32.77 15.39 -1.35
CA THR A 5 -31.43 15.82 -1.76
C THR A 5 -30.43 14.87 -1.13
N THR A 6 -29.92 13.92 -1.92
CA THR A 6 -28.88 13.00 -1.49
C THR A 6 -27.66 13.83 -1.10
N LYS A 7 -27.39 13.94 0.20
CA LYS A 7 -26.25 14.71 0.70
C LYS A 7 -24.96 14.09 0.15
N THR A 8 -24.24 14.84 -0.68
CA THR A 8 -22.95 14.38 -1.21
C THR A 8 -21.93 14.30 -0.09
N ARG A 9 -21.29 13.14 0.08
CA ARG A 9 -20.15 12.94 0.99
C ARG A 9 -18.89 12.72 0.17
N THR A 10 -17.88 13.55 0.42
CA THR A 10 -16.55 13.35 -0.17
C THR A 10 -15.77 12.33 0.65
N ILE A 11 -15.10 11.40 -0.03
CA ILE A 11 -14.20 10.39 0.52
C ILE A 11 -12.84 10.57 -0.14
N THR A 12 -11.78 10.63 0.65
CA THR A 12 -10.40 10.68 0.16
C THR A 12 -9.86 9.27 0.03
N VAL A 13 -9.42 8.90 -1.18
CA VAL A 13 -8.84 7.59 -1.50
C VAL A 13 -7.39 7.80 -1.87
N ALA A 14 -6.48 7.37 -1.00
CA ALA A 14 -5.05 7.42 -1.23
C ALA A 14 -4.54 6.07 -1.74
N HIS A 15 -3.77 6.07 -2.82
CA HIS A 15 -3.21 4.85 -3.41
C HIS A 15 -1.90 5.19 -4.14
N SER A 16 -1.13 4.17 -4.55
CA SER A 16 0.13 4.43 -5.22
C SER A 16 -0.09 4.91 -6.66
N PRO A 17 0.92 5.56 -7.28
CA PRO A 17 0.90 5.89 -8.70
C PRO A 17 1.23 4.68 -9.59
N ASP A 18 1.27 3.46 -9.05
CA ASP A 18 1.63 2.25 -9.79
C ASP A 18 0.52 1.83 -10.78
N SER A 19 0.93 1.10 -11.81
CA SER A 19 0.03 0.72 -12.92
C SER A 19 -1.13 -0.17 -12.50
N ASP A 20 -0.95 -1.03 -11.51
CA ASP A 20 -2.00 -1.90 -10.96
C ASP A 20 -3.02 -1.10 -10.14
N ASP A 21 -2.57 -0.16 -9.31
CA ASP A 21 -3.45 0.77 -8.59
C ASP A 21 -4.22 1.69 -9.56
N ALA A 22 -3.53 2.23 -10.57
CA ALA A 22 -4.17 3.02 -11.62
C ALA A 22 -5.27 2.24 -12.35
N PHE A 23 -5.03 0.95 -12.64
CA PHE A 23 -6.03 0.08 -13.23
C PHE A 23 -7.21 -0.17 -12.28
N MET A 24 -6.91 -0.49 -11.01
CA MET A 24 -7.90 -0.78 -9.98
C MET A 24 -8.87 0.40 -9.74
N PHE A 25 -8.33 1.62 -9.67
CA PHE A 25 -9.11 2.82 -9.34
C PHE A 25 -9.66 3.57 -10.57
N TYR A 26 -9.33 3.14 -11.80
CA TYR A 26 -9.71 3.82 -13.04
C TYR A 26 -11.20 4.22 -13.11
N GLY A 27 -12.10 3.30 -12.75
CA GLY A 27 -13.55 3.54 -12.80
C GLY A 27 -14.01 4.67 -11.87
N LEU A 28 -13.42 4.75 -10.67
CA LEU A 28 -13.69 5.81 -9.69
C LEU A 28 -13.02 7.13 -10.13
N ALA A 29 -11.75 7.08 -10.50
CA ALA A 29 -10.97 8.26 -10.88
C ALA A 29 -11.51 8.97 -12.14
N THR A 30 -12.17 8.23 -13.04
CA THR A 30 -12.75 8.77 -14.28
C THR A 30 -14.26 8.98 -14.23
N ASN A 31 -14.88 8.89 -13.04
CA ASN A 31 -16.32 9.06 -12.82
C ASN A 31 -17.20 8.16 -13.72
N LYS A 32 -16.74 6.92 -13.97
CA LYS A 32 -17.46 5.95 -14.81
C LYS A 32 -18.46 5.09 -14.06
N LEU A 33 -18.49 5.20 -12.73
CA LEU A 33 -19.34 4.42 -11.84
C LEU A 33 -20.42 5.31 -11.22
N ASP A 34 -21.66 4.81 -11.12
CA ASP A 34 -22.67 5.44 -10.29
C ASP A 34 -22.33 5.19 -8.81
N THR A 35 -21.93 6.27 -8.14
CA THR A 35 -21.49 6.28 -6.75
C THR A 35 -22.55 6.88 -5.83
N GLY A 36 -23.74 7.17 -6.37
CA GLY A 36 -24.84 7.77 -5.64
C GLY A 36 -24.45 9.09 -4.98
N GLY A 37 -24.57 9.15 -3.65
CA GLY A 37 -24.21 10.32 -2.86
C GLY A 37 -22.72 10.43 -2.52
N LEU A 38 -21.84 9.57 -3.05
CA LEU A 38 -20.41 9.61 -2.73
C LEU A 38 -19.63 10.34 -3.82
N ARG A 39 -18.60 11.09 -3.41
CA ARG A 39 -17.62 11.70 -4.31
C ARG A 39 -16.23 11.29 -3.86
N PHE A 40 -15.40 10.84 -4.79
CA PHE A 40 -14.04 10.39 -4.48
C PHE A 40 -13.02 11.45 -4.88
N THR A 41 -12.06 11.72 -3.99
CA THR A 41 -10.86 12.52 -4.27
C THR A 41 -9.64 11.61 -4.16
N HIS A 42 -8.82 11.57 -5.19
CA HIS A 42 -7.67 10.68 -5.27
C HIS A 42 -6.39 11.38 -4.82
N VAL A 43 -5.59 10.69 -4.02
CA VAL A 43 -4.25 11.13 -3.59
C VAL A 43 -3.25 10.05 -4.02
N LEU A 44 -2.20 10.45 -4.74
CA LEU A 44 -1.19 9.54 -5.26
C LEU A 44 0.13 9.75 -4.54
N GLU A 45 0.59 8.74 -3.80
CA GLU A 45 1.83 8.80 -3.03
C GLU A 45 2.53 7.43 -3.00
N ASP A 46 3.83 7.38 -2.75
CA ASP A 46 4.54 6.11 -2.63
C ASP A 46 3.99 5.29 -1.44
N ILE A 47 4.08 3.97 -1.54
CA ILE A 47 3.47 3.06 -0.56
C ILE A 47 4.06 3.25 0.85
N GLN A 48 5.33 3.66 0.99
CA GLN A 48 5.94 3.88 2.30
C GLN A 48 5.38 5.16 2.94
N THR A 49 5.21 6.24 2.18
CA THR A 49 4.51 7.46 2.64
C THR A 49 3.07 7.16 3.03
N LEU A 50 2.35 6.35 2.24
CA LEU A 50 0.99 5.92 2.60
C LEU A 50 0.97 5.13 3.91
N ASN A 51 1.91 4.20 4.11
CA ASN A 51 2.04 3.46 5.36
C ASN A 51 2.27 4.40 6.56
N GLU A 52 3.14 5.40 6.41
CA GLU A 52 3.46 6.37 7.47
C GLU A 52 2.28 7.30 7.80
N LYS A 53 1.51 7.70 6.79
CA LYS A 53 0.31 8.53 6.96
C LYS A 53 -0.89 7.76 7.48
N ALA A 54 -0.97 6.47 7.20
CA ALA A 54 -1.99 5.60 7.79
C ALA A 54 -1.85 5.52 9.32
N MET A 55 -0.62 5.57 9.86
CA MET A 55 -0.39 5.67 11.32
C MET A 55 -1.01 6.93 11.95
N GLN A 56 -1.18 7.98 11.14
CA GLN A 56 -1.68 9.31 11.53
C GLN A 56 -3.15 9.54 11.15
N ASP A 57 -3.86 8.51 10.66
CA ASP A 57 -5.28 8.55 10.29
C ASP A 57 -5.63 9.64 9.26
N VAL A 58 -4.72 9.91 8.30
CA VAL A 58 -4.83 11.06 7.37
C VAL A 58 -5.96 10.91 6.35
N TYR A 59 -6.22 9.70 5.85
CA TYR A 59 -7.13 9.46 4.72
C TYR A 59 -8.31 8.57 5.11
N ASP A 60 -9.49 8.80 4.49
CA ASP A 60 -10.68 7.97 4.71
C ASP A 60 -10.45 6.52 4.24
N VAL A 61 -9.79 6.36 3.09
CA VAL A 61 -9.40 5.08 2.49
C VAL A 61 -7.96 5.22 2.01
N THR A 62 -7.09 4.28 2.36
CA THR A 62 -5.68 4.28 1.93
C THR A 62 -5.23 2.88 1.54
N ALA A 63 -4.48 2.77 0.44
CA ALA A 63 -3.63 1.61 0.21
C ALA A 63 -2.62 1.52 1.34
N VAL A 64 -2.33 0.30 1.76
CA VAL A 64 -1.43 0.04 2.90
C VAL A 64 -0.79 -1.33 2.72
N SER A 65 0.47 -1.45 3.12
CA SER A 65 1.15 -2.73 3.21
C SER A 65 0.56 -3.56 4.36
N PHE A 66 0.39 -4.87 4.17
CA PHE A 66 -0.06 -5.77 5.24
C PHE A 66 0.82 -5.71 6.50
N HIS A 67 2.12 -5.46 6.34
CA HIS A 67 3.01 -5.21 7.48
C HIS A 67 2.58 -3.96 8.26
N ALA A 68 2.34 -2.82 7.59
CA ALA A 68 1.85 -1.60 8.22
C ALA A 68 0.45 -1.78 8.84
N TYR A 69 -0.44 -2.54 8.19
CA TYR A 69 -1.80 -2.79 8.69
C TYR A 69 -1.83 -3.38 10.11
N ALA A 70 -0.87 -4.25 10.45
CA ALA A 70 -0.77 -4.85 11.78
C ALA A 70 -0.66 -3.81 12.92
N TYR A 71 -0.21 -2.59 12.62
CA TYR A 71 -0.05 -1.51 13.60
C TYR A 71 -1.20 -0.49 13.62
N ILE A 72 -2.17 -0.59 12.70
CA ILE A 72 -3.30 0.35 12.55
C ILE A 72 -4.67 -0.35 12.55
N ALA A 73 -4.71 -1.65 12.88
CA ALA A 73 -5.94 -2.45 12.84
C ALA A 73 -7.00 -1.99 13.85
N ASP A 74 -6.65 -1.12 14.80
CA ASP A 74 -7.55 -0.45 15.73
C ASP A 74 -8.23 0.79 15.13
N LYS A 75 -7.64 1.39 14.08
CA LYS A 75 -8.12 2.60 13.40
C LYS A 75 -8.81 2.30 12.07
N TYR A 76 -8.29 1.31 11.34
CA TYR A 76 -8.75 0.97 9.99
C TYR A 76 -9.31 -0.44 9.90
N ALA A 77 -10.32 -0.60 9.04
CA ALA A 77 -10.81 -1.91 8.62
C ALA A 77 -10.27 -2.28 7.23
N LEU A 78 -9.83 -3.52 7.04
CA LEU A 78 -9.50 -4.03 5.71
C LEU A 78 -10.76 -4.19 4.87
N LEU A 79 -10.73 -3.64 3.66
CA LEU A 79 -11.79 -3.86 2.68
C LEU A 79 -11.66 -5.26 2.06
N PRO A 80 -12.78 -5.89 1.68
CA PRO A 80 -12.77 -7.22 1.05
C PRO A 80 -12.30 -7.20 -0.41
N HIS A 81 -11.82 -6.06 -0.90
CA HIS A 81 -11.39 -5.83 -2.28
C HIS A 81 -10.17 -4.91 -2.33
N GLY A 82 -9.48 -4.90 -3.46
CA GLY A 82 -8.37 -3.99 -3.74
C GLY A 82 -7.03 -4.39 -3.11
N ALA A 83 -6.95 -5.59 -2.53
CA ALA A 83 -5.67 -6.15 -2.09
C ALA A 83 -4.86 -6.68 -3.29
N SER A 84 -3.57 -6.40 -3.29
CA SER A 84 -2.58 -7.07 -4.15
C SER A 84 -1.98 -8.25 -3.38
N LEU A 85 -2.22 -9.47 -3.88
CA LEU A 85 -1.76 -10.72 -3.26
C LEU A 85 -1.03 -11.55 -4.31
N GLY A 86 0.18 -11.99 -3.97
CA GLY A 86 0.96 -12.89 -4.81
C GLY A 86 0.68 -14.35 -4.50
N ASP A 87 0.50 -15.17 -5.54
CA ASP A 87 0.46 -16.63 -5.46
C ASP A 87 1.54 -17.21 -6.39
N ASN A 88 2.56 -17.83 -5.80
CA ASN A 88 3.79 -18.25 -6.48
C ASN A 88 4.63 -17.10 -7.10
N TYR A 89 4.39 -15.85 -6.69
CA TYR A 89 5.25 -14.70 -6.98
C TYR A 89 5.23 -13.71 -5.82
N GLY A 90 6.22 -12.81 -5.78
CA GLY A 90 6.34 -11.85 -4.70
C GLY A 90 7.58 -10.96 -4.82
N PRO A 91 7.91 -10.20 -3.76
CA PRO A 91 9.10 -9.37 -3.73
C PRO A 91 10.36 -10.23 -3.88
N ILE A 92 11.35 -9.70 -4.59
CA ILE A 92 12.65 -10.35 -4.82
C ILE A 92 13.78 -9.42 -4.37
N VAL A 93 14.85 -10.02 -3.85
CA VAL A 93 16.12 -9.31 -3.63
C VAL A 93 16.98 -9.54 -4.87
N VAL A 94 17.55 -8.46 -5.41
CA VAL A 94 18.41 -8.50 -6.59
C VAL A 94 19.79 -7.94 -6.25
N ALA A 95 20.82 -8.47 -6.91
CA ALA A 95 22.20 -8.05 -6.75
C ALA A 95 22.92 -8.16 -8.11
N HIS A 96 24.03 -7.42 -8.25
CA HIS A 96 24.88 -7.50 -9.45
C HIS A 96 25.59 -8.84 -9.56
N GLU A 97 26.03 -9.38 -8.43
CA GLU A 97 26.70 -10.68 -8.31
C GLU A 97 25.78 -11.69 -7.64
N GLN A 98 26.02 -12.97 -7.90
CA GLN A 98 25.26 -14.03 -7.27
C GLN A 98 25.72 -14.19 -5.82
N HIS A 99 24.76 -14.09 -4.90
CA HIS A 99 24.97 -14.38 -3.49
C HIS A 99 24.16 -15.59 -3.06
N THR A 100 24.70 -16.33 -2.11
CA THR A 100 24.00 -17.37 -1.38
C THR A 100 23.11 -16.75 -0.29
N PRO A 101 22.02 -17.43 0.11
CA PRO A 101 21.19 -17.02 1.24
C PRO A 101 21.93 -16.58 2.50
N ASP A 102 22.99 -17.30 2.88
CA ASP A 102 23.73 -17.06 4.12
C ASP A 102 24.56 -15.76 4.08
N GLU A 103 24.96 -15.31 2.89
CA GLU A 103 25.72 -14.08 2.69
C GLU A 103 24.87 -12.82 2.86
N ILE A 104 23.54 -12.93 2.74
CA ILE A 104 22.62 -11.78 2.79
C ILE A 104 22.77 -10.98 4.09
N SER A 105 23.03 -11.64 5.22
CA SER A 105 23.22 -10.99 6.52
C SER A 105 24.43 -10.04 6.59
N ALA A 106 25.43 -10.25 5.72
CA ALA A 106 26.64 -9.44 5.64
C ALA A 106 26.56 -8.32 4.58
N LEU A 107 25.47 -8.26 3.82
CA LEU A 107 25.25 -7.25 2.79
C LEU A 107 24.46 -6.06 3.34
N LYS A 108 24.69 -4.90 2.73
CA LYS A 108 23.84 -3.73 2.90
C LYS A 108 22.78 -3.70 1.81
N ILE A 109 21.51 -3.75 2.19
CA ILE A 109 20.37 -3.91 1.27
C ILE A 109 19.60 -2.60 1.17
N ALA A 110 19.40 -2.10 -0.04
CA ALA A 110 18.46 -1.03 -0.30
C ALA A 110 17.02 -1.56 -0.17
N VAL A 111 16.19 -0.90 0.63
CA VAL A 111 14.80 -1.31 0.86
C VAL A 111 13.84 -0.16 0.54
N PRO A 112 12.67 -0.42 -0.07
CA PRO A 112 11.73 0.64 -0.47
C PRO A 112 11.00 1.29 0.71
N GLY A 113 11.09 0.70 1.90
CA GLY A 113 10.42 1.20 3.09
C GLY A 113 10.31 0.15 4.18
N THR A 114 10.48 0.56 5.43
CA THR A 114 10.49 -0.33 6.60
C THR A 114 9.12 -0.86 6.99
N LEU A 115 8.04 -0.24 6.49
CA LEU A 115 6.67 -0.66 6.75
C LEU A 115 6.09 -1.51 5.61
N THR A 116 6.87 -1.76 4.55
CA THR A 116 6.43 -2.58 3.42
C THR A 116 6.32 -4.06 3.81
N SER A 117 5.40 -4.78 3.16
CA SER A 117 5.31 -6.24 3.30
C SER A 117 6.56 -6.94 2.75
N ALA A 118 7.22 -6.34 1.75
CA ALA A 118 8.49 -6.84 1.22
C ALA A 118 9.60 -6.80 2.28
N PHE A 119 9.69 -5.70 3.04
CA PHE A 119 10.64 -5.61 4.14
C PHE A 119 10.34 -6.62 5.25
N LEU A 120 9.06 -6.83 5.60
CA LEU A 120 8.68 -7.87 6.56
C LEU A 120 9.09 -9.27 6.08
N ALA A 121 8.81 -9.61 4.83
CA ALA A 121 9.21 -10.90 4.26
C ALA A 121 10.73 -11.09 4.31
N LEU A 122 11.50 -10.05 3.98
CA LEU A 122 12.96 -10.08 4.07
C LEU A 122 13.44 -10.25 5.52
N ARG A 123 12.80 -9.60 6.50
CA ARG A 123 13.12 -9.75 7.94
C ARG A 123 12.74 -11.13 8.50
N ILE A 124 11.68 -11.76 7.99
CA ILE A 124 11.33 -13.15 8.34
C ILE A 124 12.40 -14.11 7.80
N PHE A 125 12.87 -13.87 6.57
CA PHE A 125 13.91 -14.68 5.93
C PHE A 125 15.28 -14.50 6.60
N CYS A 126 15.72 -13.25 6.79
CA CYS A 126 16.97 -12.87 7.43
C CYS A 126 16.69 -11.81 8.51
N PRO A 127 16.65 -12.19 9.80
CA PRO A 127 16.27 -11.25 10.87
C PRO A 127 17.26 -10.08 11.07
N ASN A 128 18.54 -10.31 10.75
CA ASN A 128 19.64 -9.38 11.00
C ASN A 128 20.42 -9.13 9.69
N PHE A 129 20.30 -7.92 9.16
CA PHE A 129 21.10 -7.42 8.03
C PHE A 129 21.17 -5.89 8.11
N GLU A 130 22.15 -5.29 7.42
CA GLU A 130 22.23 -3.84 7.30
C GLU A 130 21.33 -3.37 6.14
N TYR A 131 20.60 -2.28 6.33
CA TYR A 131 19.77 -1.73 5.26
C TYR A 131 19.78 -0.21 5.22
N GLU A 132 19.46 0.31 4.04
CA GLU A 132 19.21 1.73 3.80
C GLU A 132 17.87 1.88 3.10
N VAL A 133 17.04 2.80 3.60
CA VAL A 133 15.73 3.07 2.99
C VAL A 133 15.94 3.96 1.77
N ILE A 134 15.51 3.48 0.61
CA ILE A 134 15.52 4.21 -0.66
C ILE A 134 14.07 4.20 -1.19
N PRO A 135 13.29 5.26 -0.91
CA PRO A 135 11.91 5.39 -1.38
C PRO A 135 11.82 5.63 -2.89
#